data_AF-A0A3C2ATH8-F1
#
_entry.id   AF-A0A3C2ATH8-F1
#
_cell.length_a   1.000
_cell.length_b   1.000
_cell.length_c   1.000
_cell.angle_alpha   90.00
_cell.angle_beta   90.00
_cell.angle_gamma   90.00
#
_symmetry.space_group_name_H-M   'P 1'
#
loop_
_entity.id
_entity.type
_entity.pdbx_description
1 polymer ?
#
loop_
_entity_poly.entity_id
_entity_poly.type
_entity_poly.pdbx_seq_one_letter_code
_entity_poly.pdbx_strand_id
1 'polypeptide(L)'
;FGSYAGGTSNPFSWGPALADLAYDSNGMITGDSATVANNPGGVSPYDNLAFFQRGRRLNNSVTLSGGGKATSYYLSISNLRDEGIVPLNRFDRTTVRMTGTGQLSTNLKMTSSIAYSNSGGYRVQQGSNLSGLMLGLLRTPPSFDNANGTDDPSDPAAYLNADGSQRNYRAGGGYDNPYWTINQNPFTDNVNRVFGYTKLDWSPVDGVLLSYRVGLDQYSDVRKQVIAKNSRTFPGGSITDEAWNVMEINQDV
;
A
#
# COMPACT_ATOMS: atom_id res chain seq x y z
N PHE A 1 -12.97 -3.02 -31.39
CA PHE A 1 -12.27 -1.80 -31.83
C PHE A 1 -13.33 -0.71 -31.97
N GLY A 2 -13.28 0.28 -31.08
CA GLY A 2 -14.40 1.22 -30.86
C GLY A 2 -14.60 2.18 -32.03
N SER A 3 -15.85 2.45 -32.37
CA SER A 3 -16.24 3.46 -33.34
C SER A 3 -16.23 4.85 -32.68
N TYR A 4 -15.73 5.86 -33.40
CA TYR A 4 -15.96 7.25 -33.04
C TYR A 4 -17.46 7.55 -33.21
N ALA A 5 -18.15 7.76 -32.10
CA ALA A 5 -19.45 8.40 -32.08
C ALA A 5 -19.20 9.79 -31.49
N GLY A 6 -19.41 10.84 -32.27
CA GLY A 6 -19.08 12.22 -31.89
C GLY A 6 -19.70 12.66 -30.55
N GLY A 7 -19.07 13.65 -29.92
CA GLY A 7 -19.47 14.22 -28.63
C GLY A 7 -18.69 13.66 -27.43
N THR A 8 -18.47 14.50 -26.42
CA THR A 8 -17.76 14.18 -25.16
C THR A 8 -18.61 13.40 -24.15
N SER A 9 -19.90 13.19 -24.44
CA SER A 9 -20.86 12.54 -23.55
C SER A 9 -21.01 11.03 -23.76
N ASN A 10 -20.34 10.45 -24.77
CA ASN A 10 -20.42 9.01 -25.04
C ASN A 10 -19.26 8.24 -24.40
N PRO A 11 -19.49 7.44 -23.35
CA PRO A 11 -18.44 6.67 -22.67
C PRO A 11 -17.85 5.53 -23.52
N PHE A 12 -18.39 5.27 -24.70
CA PHE A 12 -17.90 4.26 -25.66
C PHE A 12 -17.08 4.85 -26.81
N SER A 13 -16.85 6.17 -26.82
CA SER A 13 -16.06 6.86 -27.83
C SER A 13 -14.69 7.22 -27.26
N TRP A 14 -13.65 7.11 -28.10
CA TRP A 14 -12.30 7.59 -27.76
C TRP A 14 -12.16 9.11 -27.88
N GLY A 15 -13.21 9.79 -28.36
CA GLY A 15 -13.14 11.20 -28.71
C GLY A 15 -12.38 11.46 -30.01
N PRO A 16 -12.29 12.73 -30.44
CA PRO A 16 -11.47 13.13 -31.57
C PRO A 16 -9.97 12.96 -31.25
N ALA A 17 -9.13 12.86 -32.27
CA ALA A 17 -7.69 12.79 -32.06
C ALA A 17 -7.20 14.09 -31.41
N LEU A 18 -6.30 13.99 -30.42
CA LEU A 18 -5.77 15.17 -29.74
C LEU A 18 -5.03 16.13 -30.69
N ALA A 19 -4.46 15.60 -31.78
CA ALA A 19 -3.83 16.40 -32.83
C ALA A 19 -4.82 17.31 -33.58
N ASP A 20 -6.12 17.00 -33.56
CA ASP A 20 -7.18 17.76 -34.22
C ASP A 20 -7.87 18.75 -33.27
N LEU A 21 -7.36 18.90 -32.04
CA LEU A 21 -7.93 19.76 -31.00
C LEU A 21 -6.98 20.92 -30.66
N ALA A 22 -7.53 22.00 -30.13
CA ALA A 22 -6.76 23.15 -29.64
C ALA A 22 -7.30 23.63 -28.29
N TYR A 23 -6.56 24.56 -27.67
CA TYR A 23 -7.03 25.30 -26.50
C TYR A 23 -7.65 26.63 -26.95
N ASP A 24 -8.85 26.94 -26.44
CA ASP A 24 -9.48 28.24 -26.63
C ASP A 24 -8.83 29.33 -25.76
N SER A 25 -9.33 30.58 -25.86
CA SER A 25 -8.82 31.71 -25.09
C SER A 25 -8.98 31.58 -23.57
N ASN A 26 -9.83 30.65 -23.12
CA ASN A 26 -10.06 30.35 -21.71
C ASN A 26 -9.26 29.13 -21.24
N GLY A 27 -8.43 28.53 -22.11
CA GLY A 27 -7.63 27.33 -21.81
C GLY A 27 -8.44 26.04 -21.82
N MET A 28 -9.64 26.04 -22.42
CA MET A 28 -10.48 24.85 -22.54
C MET A 28 -10.20 24.15 -23.88
N ILE A 29 -10.24 22.82 -23.88
CA ILE A 29 -10.04 22.02 -25.10
C ILE A 29 -11.27 22.19 -26.02
N THR A 30 -11.02 22.56 -27.27
CA THR A 30 -12.03 22.78 -28.31
C THR A 30 -11.63 22.12 -29.63
N GLY A 31 -12.64 21.71 -30.40
CA GLY A 31 -12.50 21.27 -31.79
C GLY A 31 -12.98 22.31 -32.80
N ASP A 32 -13.15 23.57 -32.37
CA ASP A 32 -13.55 24.67 -33.25
C ASP A 32 -12.50 24.93 -34.33
N SER A 33 -12.92 24.84 -35.60
CA SER A 33 -12.01 24.90 -36.75
C SER A 33 -11.20 26.19 -36.83
N ALA A 34 -11.74 27.33 -36.39
CA ALA A 34 -11.01 28.59 -36.39
C ALA A 34 -9.93 28.64 -35.30
N THR A 35 -10.22 28.07 -34.13
CA THR A 35 -9.25 27.96 -33.03
C THR A 35 -8.15 26.95 -33.36
N VAL A 36 -8.52 25.79 -33.92
CA VAL A 36 -7.57 24.75 -34.35
C VAL A 36 -6.64 25.25 -35.46
N ALA A 37 -7.17 26.00 -36.44
CA ALA A 37 -6.36 26.57 -37.51
C ALA A 37 -5.28 27.56 -37.00
N ASN A 38 -5.53 28.24 -35.87
CA ASN A 38 -4.61 29.20 -35.27
C ASN A 38 -3.66 28.56 -34.23
N ASN A 39 -3.83 27.27 -33.90
CA ASN A 39 -3.01 26.54 -32.96
C ASN A 39 -2.77 25.09 -33.45
N PRO A 40 -1.95 24.90 -34.50
CA PRO A 40 -1.79 23.61 -35.20
C PRO A 40 -1.02 22.56 -34.39
N GLY A 41 -0.59 22.87 -33.16
CA GLY A 41 0.19 21.98 -32.31
C GLY A 41 -0.61 20.85 -31.65
N GLY A 42 -1.95 20.88 -31.76
CA GLY A 42 -2.80 19.91 -31.09
C GLY A 42 -2.85 20.11 -29.56
N VAL A 43 -3.59 19.24 -28.88
CA VAL A 43 -3.50 19.07 -27.43
C VAL A 43 -2.38 18.09 -27.11
N SER A 44 -1.42 18.50 -26.28
CA SER A 44 -0.34 17.60 -25.83
C SER A 44 -0.89 16.57 -24.83
N PRO A 45 -0.61 15.27 -25.01
CA PRO A 45 -1.03 14.25 -24.07
C PRO A 45 -0.17 14.28 -22.79
N TYR A 46 -0.80 14.02 -21.65
CA TYR A 46 -0.14 13.80 -20.37
C TYR A 46 0.12 12.30 -20.14
N ASP A 47 1.33 11.97 -19.70
CA ASP A 47 1.64 10.63 -19.19
C ASP A 47 1.21 10.50 -17.73
N ASN A 48 -0.05 10.16 -17.52
CA ASN A 48 -0.58 9.92 -16.18
C ASN A 48 0.09 8.72 -15.48
N LEU A 49 0.81 7.82 -16.20
CA LEU A 49 1.53 6.72 -15.57
C LEU A 49 2.85 7.15 -14.93
N ALA A 50 3.35 8.35 -15.25
CA ALA A 50 4.45 9.00 -14.52
C ALA A 50 4.13 9.25 -13.03
N PHE A 51 2.87 9.03 -12.62
CA PHE A 51 2.43 8.94 -11.22
C PHE A 51 3.24 7.95 -10.38
N PHE A 52 3.67 6.82 -10.97
CA PHE A 52 4.42 5.81 -10.23
C PHE A 52 5.86 6.27 -9.97
N GLN A 53 6.34 6.02 -8.76
CA GLN A 53 7.72 6.23 -8.36
C GLN A 53 8.51 4.92 -8.32
N ARG A 54 9.84 5.04 -8.26
CA ARG A 54 10.70 3.89 -7.95
C ARG A 54 10.54 3.53 -6.47
N GLY A 55 10.02 2.33 -6.20
CA GLY A 55 9.97 1.80 -4.84
C GLY A 55 11.37 1.56 -4.26
N ARG A 56 11.49 1.68 -2.94
CA ARG A 56 12.76 1.53 -2.22
C ARG A 56 12.55 0.68 -0.97
N ARG A 57 13.39 -0.35 -0.82
CA ARG A 57 13.36 -1.23 0.33
C ARG A 57 14.70 -1.28 1.03
N LEU A 58 14.71 -0.99 2.32
CA LEU A 58 15.87 -1.03 3.19
C LEU A 58 15.64 -2.05 4.30
N ASN A 59 16.53 -3.02 4.42
CA ASN A 59 16.46 -4.03 5.46
C ASN A 59 17.80 -4.09 6.19
N ASN A 60 17.80 -3.67 7.46
CA ASN A 60 18.97 -3.69 8.33
C ASN A 60 18.76 -4.76 9.40
N SER A 61 19.75 -5.61 9.61
CA SER A 61 19.71 -6.60 10.68
C SER A 61 21.03 -6.68 11.41
N VAL A 62 20.95 -6.85 12.73
CA VAL A 62 22.07 -7.12 13.61
C VAL A 62 21.77 -8.42 14.33
N THR A 63 22.73 -9.33 14.29
CA THR A 63 22.60 -10.65 14.92
C THR A 63 23.77 -10.90 15.83
N LEU A 64 23.49 -11.46 17.01
CA LEU A 64 24.47 -11.95 17.95
C LEU A 64 24.17 -13.43 18.19
N SER A 65 25.17 -14.28 18.04
CA SER A 65 25.03 -15.71 18.28
C SER A 65 26.29 -16.29 18.88
N GLY A 66 26.13 -17.33 19.69
CA GLY A 66 27.24 -18.03 20.31
C GLY A 66 26.77 -19.31 21.00
N GLY A 67 27.72 -20.09 21.50
CA GLY A 67 27.41 -21.33 22.18
C GLY A 67 28.65 -22.15 22.51
N GLY A 68 28.49 -23.11 23.41
CA GLY A 68 29.47 -24.13 23.75
C GLY A 68 28.93 -25.54 23.46
N LYS A 69 29.52 -26.55 24.09
CA LYS A 69 29.13 -27.96 23.87
C LYS A 69 27.69 -28.28 24.30
N ALA A 70 27.19 -27.61 25.35
CA ALA A 70 25.89 -27.90 25.96
C ALA A 70 24.83 -26.82 25.71
N THR A 71 25.20 -25.64 25.22
CA THR A 71 24.25 -24.51 25.06
C THR A 71 24.56 -23.69 23.83
N SER A 72 23.53 -23.10 23.23
CA SER A 72 23.67 -22.08 22.18
C SER A 72 22.59 -21.02 22.31
N TYR A 73 22.90 -19.81 21.88
CA TYR A 73 21.98 -18.68 21.87
C TYR A 73 22.07 -17.92 20.56
N TYR A 74 20.96 -17.29 20.20
CA TYR A 74 20.81 -16.43 19.03
C TYR A 74 19.90 -15.26 19.41
N LEU A 75 20.36 -14.05 19.13
CA LEU A 75 19.61 -12.81 19.26
C LEU A 75 19.68 -12.09 17.91
N SER A 76 18.55 -11.56 17.45
CA SER A 76 18.48 -10.76 16.24
C SER A 76 17.54 -9.58 16.42
N ILE A 77 17.94 -8.45 15.84
CA ILE A 77 17.10 -7.27 15.66
C ILE A 77 17.12 -6.95 14.18
N SER A 78 15.95 -6.77 13.57
CA SER A 78 15.80 -6.39 12.18
C SER A 78 14.84 -5.22 12.04
N ASN A 79 15.18 -4.26 11.18
CA ASN A 79 14.33 -3.16 10.79
C ASN A 79 14.20 -3.14 9.26
N LEU A 80 12.97 -3.27 8.79
CA LEU A 80 12.57 -3.19 7.39
C LEU A 80 11.79 -1.89 7.19
N ARG A 81 12.15 -1.15 6.14
CA ARG A 81 11.37 -0.03 5.59
C ARG A 81 11.16 -0.27 4.11
N ASP A 82 9.91 -0.23 3.67
CA ASP A 82 9.51 -0.52 2.29
C ASP A 82 8.60 0.60 1.76
N GLU A 83 9.13 1.41 0.86
CA GLU A 83 8.42 2.46 0.12
C GLU A 83 7.97 1.89 -1.22
N GLY A 84 6.67 1.91 -1.48
CA GLY A 84 6.08 1.32 -2.68
C GLY A 84 6.29 2.15 -3.94
N ILE A 85 5.87 1.58 -5.06
CA ILE A 85 5.82 2.28 -6.36
C ILE A 85 4.71 3.32 -6.44
N VAL A 86 3.68 3.20 -5.60
CA VAL A 86 2.69 4.24 -5.42
C VAL A 86 3.23 5.24 -4.40
N PRO A 87 3.25 6.53 -4.70
CA PRO A 87 3.68 7.54 -3.74
C PRO A 87 2.91 7.44 -2.41
N LEU A 88 3.58 7.79 -1.32
CA LEU A 88 3.08 7.72 0.07
C LEU A 88 2.80 6.31 0.61
N ASN A 89 2.72 5.29 -0.23
CA ASN A 89 2.56 3.90 0.20
C ASN A 89 3.84 3.41 0.90
N ARG A 90 3.75 3.09 2.19
CA ARG A 90 4.88 2.59 2.98
C ARG A 90 4.49 1.45 3.91
N PHE A 91 5.44 0.57 4.17
CA PHE A 91 5.35 -0.49 5.15
C PHE A 91 6.65 -0.57 5.96
N ASP A 92 6.53 -0.52 7.27
CA ASP A 92 7.64 -0.61 8.21
C ASP A 92 7.47 -1.83 9.11
N ARG A 93 8.56 -2.53 9.42
CA ARG A 93 8.57 -3.63 10.37
C ARG A 93 9.85 -3.67 11.19
N THR A 94 9.70 -3.71 12.50
CA THR A 94 10.79 -4.02 13.43
C THR A 94 10.53 -5.38 14.05
N THR A 95 11.55 -6.22 14.11
CA THR A 95 11.47 -7.57 14.72
C THR A 95 12.65 -7.78 15.64
N VAL A 96 12.37 -8.23 16.86
CA VAL A 96 13.36 -8.68 17.83
C VAL A 96 13.08 -10.16 18.08
N ARG A 97 14.09 -11.01 17.91
CA ARG A 97 13.97 -12.45 18.14
C ARG A 97 15.12 -12.96 18.97
N MET A 98 14.79 -13.78 19.97
CA MET A 98 15.73 -14.52 20.79
C MET A 98 15.43 -16.02 20.69
N THR A 99 16.48 -16.82 20.56
CA THR A 99 16.40 -18.28 20.57
C THR A 99 17.51 -18.82 21.44
N GLY A 100 17.18 -19.77 22.32
CA GLY A 100 18.13 -20.45 23.18
C GLY A 100 17.94 -21.95 23.10
N THR A 101 19.04 -22.69 23.12
CA THR A 101 19.06 -24.15 23.18
C THR A 101 19.99 -24.58 24.30
N GLY A 102 19.57 -25.55 25.09
CA GLY A 102 20.35 -26.11 26.18
C GLY A 102 20.17 -27.62 26.28
N GLN A 103 21.28 -28.32 26.47
CA GLN A 103 21.35 -29.71 26.87
C GLN A 103 21.20 -29.75 28.40
N LEU A 104 20.02 -30.15 28.88
CA LEU A 104 19.68 -30.17 30.31
C LEU A 104 20.25 -31.41 31.01
N SER A 105 20.37 -32.53 30.30
CA SER A 105 21.04 -33.77 30.73
C SER A 105 21.64 -34.47 29.50
N THR A 106 22.34 -35.59 29.63
CA THR A 106 22.84 -36.36 28.48
C THR A 106 21.75 -36.78 27.48
N ASN A 107 20.50 -36.90 27.94
CA ASN A 107 19.38 -37.34 27.13
C ASN A 107 18.22 -36.34 27.00
N LEU A 108 18.34 -35.13 27.56
CA LEU A 108 17.29 -34.11 27.50
C LEU A 108 17.84 -32.80 26.94
N LYS A 109 17.21 -32.31 25.88
CA LYS A 109 17.51 -31.04 25.24
C LYS A 109 16.27 -30.16 25.22
N MET A 110 16.42 -28.89 25.55
CA MET A 110 15.38 -27.88 25.46
C MET A 110 15.77 -26.82 24.44
N THR A 111 14.83 -26.41 23.59
CA THR A 111 14.98 -25.25 22.71
C THR A 111 13.78 -24.32 22.91
N SER A 112 14.03 -23.05 23.17
CA SER A 112 12.99 -22.04 23.28
C SER A 112 13.29 -20.87 22.34
N SER A 113 12.26 -20.35 21.68
CA SER A 113 12.37 -19.21 20.78
C SER A 113 11.20 -18.28 21.02
N ILE A 114 11.48 -16.98 21.12
CA ILE A 114 10.48 -15.93 21.21
C ILE A 114 10.84 -14.79 20.27
N ALA A 115 9.83 -14.22 19.64
CA ALA A 115 9.97 -13.07 18.77
C ALA A 115 8.86 -12.06 19.07
N TYR A 116 9.21 -10.79 19.01
CA TYR A 116 8.29 -9.68 18.95
C TYR A 116 8.44 -9.00 17.60
N SER A 117 7.32 -8.65 16.97
CA SER A 117 7.30 -7.81 15.78
C SER A 117 6.28 -6.69 15.92
N ASN A 118 6.71 -5.46 15.62
CA ASN A 118 5.82 -4.36 15.32
C ASN A 118 5.86 -4.12 13.80
N SER A 119 4.71 -4.10 13.15
CA SER A 119 4.61 -3.80 11.73
C SER A 119 3.39 -2.97 11.41
N GLY A 120 3.50 -2.08 10.44
CA GLY A 120 2.40 -1.23 10.04
C GLY A 120 2.76 -0.36 8.87
N GLY A 121 1.82 0.44 8.41
CA GLY A 121 2.06 1.22 7.21
C GLY A 121 1.00 2.26 6.90
N TYR A 122 1.27 2.95 5.80
CA TYR A 122 0.32 3.79 5.10
C TYR A 122 0.06 3.12 3.76
N ARG A 123 -1.16 2.68 3.55
CA ARG A 123 -1.59 1.89 2.39
C ARG A 123 -2.62 2.66 1.61
N VAL A 124 -2.70 2.30 0.34
CA VAL A 124 -3.53 2.99 -0.63
C VAL A 124 -4.87 2.27 -0.77
N GLN A 125 -5.95 3.03 -0.96
CA GLN A 125 -7.27 2.47 -1.26
C GLN A 125 -7.25 1.60 -2.53
N GLN A 126 -7.71 0.36 -2.39
CA GLN A 126 -7.74 -0.65 -3.47
C GLN A 126 -9.18 -1.03 -3.84
N GLY A 127 -9.30 -1.94 -4.82
CA GLY A 127 -10.55 -2.57 -5.22
C GLY A 127 -11.30 -1.86 -6.34
N SER A 128 -12.36 -2.51 -6.82
CA SER A 128 -13.21 -2.01 -7.89
C SER A 128 -14.28 -1.05 -7.36
N ASN A 129 -13.87 0.14 -6.95
CA ASN A 129 -14.76 1.22 -6.50
C ASN A 129 -14.28 2.57 -7.07
N LEU A 130 -15.15 3.59 -7.05
CA LEU A 130 -14.85 4.89 -7.68
C LEU A 130 -13.64 5.61 -7.07
N SER A 131 -13.29 5.30 -5.83
CA SER A 131 -12.13 5.83 -5.08
C SER A 131 -10.89 4.93 -5.14
N GLY A 132 -10.95 3.78 -5.83
CA GLY A 132 -9.82 2.89 -6.02
C GLY A 132 -8.77 3.49 -6.95
N LEU A 133 -7.51 3.54 -6.51
CA LEU A 133 -6.41 4.24 -7.20
C LEU A 133 -6.35 3.94 -8.70
N MET A 134 -6.29 2.65 -9.05
CA MET A 134 -6.05 2.22 -10.43
C MET A 134 -7.21 2.58 -11.37
N LEU A 135 -8.44 2.69 -10.85
CA LEU A 135 -9.60 2.97 -11.69
C LEU A 135 -9.62 4.43 -12.16
N GLY A 136 -9.27 5.37 -11.28
CA GLY A 136 -9.06 6.78 -11.64
C GLY A 136 -7.84 6.96 -12.53
N LEU A 137 -6.71 6.33 -12.16
CA LEU A 137 -5.44 6.45 -12.86
C LEU A 137 -5.53 5.98 -14.32
N LEU A 138 -6.06 4.78 -14.56
CA LEU A 138 -6.09 4.18 -15.90
C LEU A 138 -7.26 4.66 -16.78
N ARG A 139 -8.27 5.33 -16.22
CA ARG A 139 -9.41 5.87 -17.00
C ARG A 139 -9.34 7.36 -17.22
N THR A 140 -8.37 8.05 -16.61
CA THR A 140 -8.15 9.45 -16.91
C THR A 140 -7.68 9.56 -18.37
N PRO A 141 -8.37 10.35 -19.21
CA PRO A 141 -7.94 10.55 -20.59
C PRO A 141 -6.59 11.27 -20.62
N PRO A 142 -5.75 11.04 -21.64
CA PRO A 142 -4.45 11.71 -21.76
C PRO A 142 -4.58 13.23 -21.96
N SER A 143 -5.78 13.76 -22.22
CA SER A 143 -6.03 15.20 -22.27
C SER A 143 -6.13 15.88 -20.90
N PHE A 144 -6.15 15.12 -19.81
CA PHE A 144 -6.24 15.63 -18.45
C PHE A 144 -5.00 15.22 -17.64
N ASP A 145 -4.36 16.21 -17.04
CA ASP A 145 -3.23 16.01 -16.14
C ASP A 145 -3.72 15.77 -14.71
N ASN A 146 -3.55 14.55 -14.18
CA ASN A 146 -3.87 14.28 -12.78
C ASN A 146 -2.98 15.04 -11.80
N ALA A 147 -1.73 15.33 -12.17
CA ALA A 147 -0.74 16.00 -11.31
C ALA A 147 -0.93 17.52 -11.29
N ASN A 148 -1.63 18.10 -12.26
CA ASN A 148 -1.75 19.56 -12.38
C ASN A 148 -0.39 20.28 -12.45
N GLY A 149 0.59 19.66 -13.09
CA GLY A 149 1.95 20.18 -13.26
C GLY A 149 2.83 20.11 -12.02
N THR A 150 2.41 19.47 -10.93
CA THR A 150 3.24 19.31 -9.72
C THR A 150 4.04 18.02 -9.76
N ASP A 151 5.27 18.09 -9.24
CA ASP A 151 6.14 16.93 -9.02
C ASP A 151 5.94 16.33 -7.62
N ASP A 152 5.31 17.07 -6.70
CA ASP A 152 5.06 16.60 -5.34
C ASP A 152 3.70 15.88 -5.27
N PRO A 153 3.67 14.56 -5.04
CA PRO A 153 2.43 13.80 -4.98
C PRO A 153 1.53 14.16 -3.79
N SER A 154 2.02 14.93 -2.82
CA SER A 154 1.25 15.45 -1.70
C SER A 154 0.75 16.89 -1.89
N ASP A 155 1.12 17.54 -3.00
CA ASP A 155 0.68 18.89 -3.29
C ASP A 155 -0.85 18.94 -3.49
N PRO A 156 -1.58 19.71 -2.66
CA PRO A 156 -3.02 19.85 -2.81
C PRO A 156 -3.44 20.36 -4.19
N ALA A 157 -2.59 21.11 -4.90
CA ALA A 157 -2.89 21.59 -6.24
C ALA A 157 -3.13 20.46 -7.26
N ALA A 158 -2.58 19.26 -7.04
CA ALA A 158 -2.85 18.11 -7.90
C ALA A 158 -4.33 17.68 -7.84
N TYR A 159 -4.93 17.75 -6.65
CA TYR A 159 -6.18 17.06 -6.34
C TYR A 159 -7.30 17.92 -5.73
N LEU A 160 -7.03 19.19 -5.40
CA LEU A 160 -8.02 20.16 -4.93
C LEU A 160 -8.21 21.30 -5.94
N ASN A 161 -9.45 21.71 -6.12
CA ASN A 161 -9.79 23.00 -6.68
C ASN A 161 -9.71 24.09 -5.60
N ALA A 162 -9.72 25.35 -6.02
CA ALA A 162 -9.63 26.51 -5.10
C ALA A 162 -10.79 26.57 -4.07
N ASP A 163 -11.95 25.99 -4.40
CA ASP A 163 -13.11 25.89 -3.51
C ASP A 163 -13.04 24.68 -2.54
N GLY A 164 -11.95 23.92 -2.57
CA GLY A 164 -11.74 22.72 -1.76
C GLY A 164 -12.46 21.46 -2.28
N SER A 165 -13.16 21.56 -3.41
CA SER A 165 -13.71 20.38 -4.10
C SER A 165 -12.59 19.55 -4.74
N GLN A 166 -12.88 18.27 -4.97
CA GLN A 166 -11.93 17.39 -5.62
C GLN A 166 -11.73 17.78 -7.10
N ARG A 167 -10.47 17.94 -7.50
CA ARG A 167 -10.06 18.12 -8.90
C ARG A 167 -9.94 16.75 -9.57
N ASN A 168 -10.89 16.38 -10.41
CA ASN A 168 -10.84 15.15 -11.21
C ASN A 168 -11.30 15.40 -12.66
N TYR A 169 -10.99 14.46 -13.56
CA TYR A 169 -11.21 14.63 -15.01
C TYR A 169 -12.68 14.72 -15.45
N ARG A 170 -13.65 14.52 -14.53
CA ARG A 170 -15.09 14.63 -14.80
C ARG A 170 -15.77 15.70 -13.93
N ALA A 171 -15.02 16.67 -13.41
CA ALA A 171 -15.56 17.83 -12.67
C ALA A 171 -16.56 17.44 -11.58
N GLY A 172 -16.17 16.51 -10.70
CA GLY A 172 -17.00 16.01 -9.60
C GLY A 172 -17.83 14.77 -9.92
N GLY A 173 -17.78 14.22 -11.14
CA GLY A 173 -18.36 12.92 -11.51
C GLY A 173 -17.34 11.78 -11.55
N GLY A 174 -17.80 10.52 -11.72
CA GLY A 174 -16.90 9.39 -12.04
C GLY A 174 -15.97 8.94 -10.92
N TYR A 175 -14.67 8.84 -11.23
CA TYR A 175 -13.62 8.28 -10.37
C TYR A 175 -12.83 9.36 -9.64
N ASP A 176 -12.25 9.03 -8.49
CA ASP A 176 -11.32 9.93 -7.81
C ASP A 176 -10.08 10.21 -8.66
N ASN A 177 -9.49 11.39 -8.46
CA ASN A 177 -8.14 11.67 -8.90
C ASN A 177 -7.16 10.78 -8.10
N PRO A 178 -6.19 10.10 -8.73
CA PRO A 178 -5.17 9.31 -8.06
C PRO A 178 -4.47 10.02 -6.89
N TYR A 179 -4.16 11.31 -7.05
CA TYR A 179 -3.55 12.15 -6.03
C TYR A 179 -4.51 12.45 -4.87
N TRP A 180 -5.82 12.55 -5.13
CA TRP A 180 -6.83 12.60 -4.06
C TRP A 180 -6.81 11.29 -3.28
N THR A 181 -6.84 10.15 -3.96
CA THR A 181 -6.91 8.83 -3.32
C THR A 181 -5.75 8.58 -2.36
N ILE A 182 -4.50 8.88 -2.75
CA ILE A 182 -3.34 8.61 -1.89
C ILE A 182 -3.25 9.58 -0.69
N ASN A 183 -3.81 10.78 -0.78
CA ASN A 183 -3.72 11.79 0.29
C ASN A 183 -4.93 11.81 1.22
N GLN A 184 -6.13 11.56 0.68
CA GLN A 184 -7.40 11.78 1.37
C GLN A 184 -8.12 10.47 1.73
N ASN A 185 -7.72 9.35 1.13
CA ASN A 185 -8.32 8.03 1.39
C ASN A 185 -7.33 6.99 1.96
N PRO A 186 -6.52 7.32 2.97
CA PRO A 186 -5.55 6.37 3.49
C PRO A 186 -6.17 5.19 4.22
N PHE A 187 -5.46 4.06 4.13
CA PHE A 187 -5.58 2.95 5.05
C PHE A 187 -4.31 2.85 5.90
N THR A 188 -4.42 2.90 7.21
CA THR A 188 -3.28 2.72 8.11
C THR A 188 -3.48 1.51 9.00
N ASP A 189 -2.46 0.69 9.14
CA ASP A 189 -2.42 -0.48 10.02
C ASP A 189 -1.25 -0.41 11.00
N ASN A 190 -1.44 -0.99 12.20
CA ASN A 190 -0.39 -1.20 13.19
C ASN A 190 -0.64 -2.50 13.95
N VAL A 191 0.29 -3.44 13.78
CA VAL A 191 0.24 -4.79 14.32
C VAL A 191 1.38 -4.98 15.33
N ASN A 192 1.04 -5.37 16.55
CA ASN A 192 1.99 -5.84 17.55
C ASN A 192 1.80 -7.34 17.73
N ARG A 193 2.85 -8.13 17.50
CA ARG A 193 2.77 -9.59 17.60
C ARG A 193 3.91 -10.14 18.43
N VAL A 194 3.58 -11.01 19.38
CA VAL A 194 4.52 -11.84 20.14
C VAL A 194 4.25 -13.29 19.78
N PHE A 195 5.26 -14.01 19.36
CA PHE A 195 5.13 -15.40 18.97
C PHE A 195 6.37 -16.18 19.31
N GLY A 196 6.20 -17.46 19.63
CA GLY A 196 7.30 -18.28 20.09
C GLY A 196 6.89 -19.71 20.37
N TYR A 197 7.88 -20.51 20.76
CA TYR A 197 7.68 -21.88 21.16
C TYR A 197 8.73 -22.33 22.16
N THR A 198 8.40 -23.39 22.89
CA THR A 198 9.35 -24.20 23.66
C THR A 198 9.22 -25.64 23.20
N LYS A 199 10.36 -26.27 22.90
CA LYS A 199 10.50 -27.65 22.45
C LYS A 199 11.38 -28.41 23.45
N LEU A 200 10.94 -29.61 23.83
CA LEU A 200 11.68 -30.60 24.59
C LEU A 200 11.97 -31.80 23.70
N ASP A 201 13.22 -32.23 23.68
CA ASP A 201 13.73 -33.40 22.98
C ASP A 201 14.31 -34.35 24.04
N TRP A 202 13.67 -35.50 24.26
CA TRP A 202 14.06 -36.46 25.29
C TRP A 202 14.33 -37.84 24.70
N SER A 203 15.50 -38.40 24.98
CA SER A 203 15.92 -39.75 24.57
C SER A 203 15.94 -40.70 25.76
N PRO A 204 14.79 -41.28 26.17
CA PRO A 204 14.74 -42.12 27.37
C PRO A 204 15.63 -43.36 27.27
N VAL A 205 15.78 -43.91 26.07
CA VAL A 205 16.66 -45.04 25.73
C VAL A 205 17.27 -44.83 24.34
N ASP A 206 18.35 -45.53 24.05
CA ASP A 206 19.02 -45.45 22.75
C ASP A 206 18.05 -45.86 21.62
N GLY A 207 18.02 -45.06 20.56
CA GLY A 207 17.13 -45.27 19.41
C GLY A 207 15.72 -44.70 19.57
N VAL A 208 15.36 -44.13 20.74
CA VAL A 208 14.07 -43.45 20.95
C VAL A 208 14.28 -41.95 21.16
N LEU A 209 13.52 -41.13 20.42
CA LEU A 209 13.44 -39.69 20.63
C LEU A 209 11.98 -39.28 20.78
N LEU A 210 11.63 -38.75 21.94
CA LEU A 210 10.35 -38.12 22.21
C LEU A 210 10.53 -36.62 22.05
N SER A 211 9.81 -36.03 21.10
CA SER A 211 9.71 -34.58 20.94
C SER A 211 8.41 -34.11 21.57
N TYR A 212 8.44 -32.96 22.23
CA TYR A 212 7.23 -32.25 22.60
C TYR A 212 7.45 -30.77 22.35
N ARG A 213 6.47 -30.10 21.74
CA ARG A 213 6.54 -28.67 21.45
C ARG A 213 5.22 -28.01 21.82
N VAL A 214 5.33 -26.85 22.44
CA VAL A 214 4.22 -25.94 22.70
C VAL A 214 4.59 -24.56 22.17
N GLY A 215 3.65 -23.94 21.45
CA GLY A 215 3.78 -22.64 20.82
C GLY A 215 2.68 -21.68 21.26
N LEU A 216 3.03 -20.40 21.29
CA LEU A 216 2.12 -19.29 21.54
C LEU A 216 2.26 -18.30 20.38
N ASP A 217 1.13 -17.78 19.91
CA ASP A 217 1.06 -16.64 19.01
C ASP A 217 -0.01 -15.68 19.51
N GLN A 218 0.35 -14.42 19.73
CA GLN A 218 -0.58 -13.38 20.13
C GLN A 218 -0.30 -12.13 19.32
N TYR A 219 -1.35 -11.52 18.79
CA TYR A 219 -1.25 -10.21 18.13
C TYR A 219 -2.41 -9.28 18.47
N SER A 220 -2.11 -7.98 18.44
CA SER A 220 -3.09 -6.91 18.28
C SER A 220 -2.90 -6.26 16.92
N ASP A 221 -4.01 -5.92 16.27
CA ASP A 221 -4.04 -5.29 14.95
C ASP A 221 -5.06 -4.15 14.97
N VAL A 222 -4.57 -2.93 14.81
CA VAL A 222 -5.40 -1.73 14.71
C VAL A 222 -5.33 -1.21 13.29
N ARG A 223 -6.49 -1.04 12.67
CA ARG A 223 -6.65 -0.59 11.29
C ARG A 223 -7.56 0.61 11.25
N LYS A 224 -7.25 1.54 10.37
CA LYS A 224 -8.07 2.72 10.10
C LYS A 224 -8.14 2.97 8.62
N GLN A 225 -9.36 2.91 8.07
CA GLN A 225 -9.67 3.38 6.72
C GLN A 225 -10.32 4.74 6.81
N VAL A 226 -9.77 5.71 6.09
CA VAL A 226 -10.41 7.00 5.84
C VAL A 226 -10.89 7.03 4.40
N ILE A 227 -12.11 7.49 4.19
CA ILE A 227 -12.63 7.93 2.90
C ILE A 227 -13.08 9.37 3.11
N ALA A 228 -12.37 10.34 2.55
CA ALA A 228 -12.68 11.74 2.76
C ALA A 228 -14.04 12.15 2.17
N LYS A 229 -14.60 13.25 2.69
CA LYS A 229 -15.74 13.93 2.05
C LYS A 229 -15.33 14.35 0.65
N ASN A 230 -16.25 14.25 -0.31
CA ASN A 230 -16.02 14.44 -1.75
C ASN A 230 -15.28 13.30 -2.47
N SER A 231 -14.88 12.22 -1.79
CA SER A 231 -14.46 10.98 -2.44
C SER A 231 -15.62 10.36 -3.21
N ARG A 232 -15.36 9.89 -4.42
CA ARG A 232 -16.37 9.45 -5.37
C ARG A 232 -17.11 8.19 -4.95
N THR A 233 -16.47 7.26 -4.24
CA THR A 233 -17.15 6.08 -3.70
C THR A 233 -18.16 6.45 -2.61
N PHE A 234 -17.85 7.44 -1.77
CA PHE A 234 -18.71 7.85 -0.67
C PHE A 234 -18.60 9.36 -0.41
N PRO A 235 -19.38 10.19 -1.12
CA PRO A 235 -19.22 11.65 -1.07
C PRO A 235 -19.43 12.27 0.32
N GLY A 236 -20.21 11.61 1.19
CA GLY A 236 -20.42 12.02 2.59
C GLY A 236 -19.21 11.79 3.50
N GLY A 237 -18.18 11.06 3.02
CA GLY A 237 -17.02 10.64 3.78
C GLY A 237 -17.33 9.53 4.79
N SER A 238 -16.35 8.68 5.07
CA SER A 238 -16.47 7.59 6.04
C SER A 238 -15.14 7.39 6.76
N ILE A 239 -15.21 6.99 8.02
CA ILE A 239 -14.06 6.52 8.78
C ILE A 239 -14.45 5.18 9.38
N THR A 240 -13.60 4.18 9.15
CA THR A 240 -13.76 2.84 9.73
C THR A 240 -12.52 2.53 10.54
N ASP A 241 -12.71 2.36 11.84
CA ASP A 241 -11.67 1.96 12.78
C ASP A 241 -11.95 0.53 13.23
N GLU A 242 -10.95 -0.35 13.11
CA GLU A 242 -11.04 -1.74 13.53
C GLU A 242 -9.90 -2.06 14.49
N ALA A 243 -10.20 -2.86 15.51
CA ALA A 243 -9.20 -3.36 16.45
C ALA A 243 -9.44 -4.85 16.72
N TRP A 244 -8.41 -5.65 16.48
CA TRP A 244 -8.42 -7.09 16.69
C TRP A 244 -7.40 -7.47 17.74
N ASN A 245 -7.75 -8.42 18.60
CA ASN A 245 -6.83 -9.04 19.54
C ASN A 245 -7.05 -10.54 19.48
N VAL A 246 -6.00 -11.27 19.15
CA VAL A 246 -6.06 -12.73 18.93
C VAL A 246 -4.93 -13.40 19.69
N MET A 247 -5.23 -14.55 20.29
CA MET A 247 -4.27 -15.43 20.94
C MET A 247 -4.53 -16.86 20.51
N GLU A 248 -3.47 -17.56 20.13
CA GLU A 248 -3.48 -18.95 19.72
C GLU A 248 -2.39 -19.72 20.48
N ILE A 249 -2.74 -20.91 20.96
CA ILE A 249 -1.82 -21.84 21.61
C ILE A 249 -1.89 -23.16 20.84
N ASN A 250 -0.74 -23.66 20.40
CA ASN A 250 -0.62 -24.90 19.63
C ASN A 250 0.37 -25.84 20.32
N GLN A 251 0.15 -27.15 20.22
CA GLN A 251 1.07 -28.16 20.76
C GLN A 251 1.15 -29.40 19.86
N ASP A 252 2.34 -30.01 19.79
CA ASP A 252 2.64 -31.22 19.02
C ASP A 252 3.59 -32.17 19.79
N VAL A 253 3.44 -33.47 19.56
CA VAL A 253 4.25 -34.58 20.12
C VAL A 253 4.87 -35.35 18.96
#